data_AF-A0A1H9U0V2-F1
#
_entry.id   AF-A0A1H9U0V2-F1
#
_cell.length_a   1.000
_cell.length_b   1.000
_cell.length_c   1.000
_cell.angle_alpha   90.00
_cell.angle_beta   90.00
_cell.angle_gamma   90.00
#
_symmetry.space_group_name_H-M   'P 1'
#
loop_
_entity.id
_entity.type
_entity.pdbx_description
1 polymer ?
#
loop_
_entity_poly.entity_id
_entity_poly.type
_entity_poly.pdbx_seq_one_letter_code
_entity_poly.pdbx_strand_id
1 'polypeptide(L)'
;MQEFEELEEDHVTQPVVQGELSYLFDPADEQDWQERALCAQTDPEAFFPEKGGSTREAKRICLGCEVRSECLEYALQHDERFGIWGGLSERERRKLKKRAV
;
A
#
# COMPACT_ATOMS: atom_id res chain seq x y z
N MET A 1 -52.76 23.99 22.65
CA MET A 1 -51.79 23.28 21.80
C MET A 1 -50.56 24.16 21.78
N GLN A 2 -49.82 24.01 22.87
CA GLN A 2 -48.59 24.69 23.30
C GLN A 2 -47.41 24.09 22.51
N GLU A 3 -46.53 24.88 21.89
CA GLU A 3 -45.33 25.50 22.53
C GLU A 3 -44.11 24.60 22.26
N PHE A 4 -43.17 25.12 21.46
CA PHE A 4 -41.78 24.68 21.26
C PHE A 4 -41.15 25.76 20.35
N GLU A 5 -40.90 27.00 20.81
CA GLU A 5 -39.91 27.39 21.82
C GLU A 5 -38.63 26.54 21.70
N GLU A 6 -37.43 27.01 21.39
CA GLU A 6 -36.83 28.28 21.02
C GLU A 6 -35.33 27.92 20.84
N LEU A 7 -34.55 28.77 20.17
CA LEU A 7 -33.09 28.91 20.34
C LEU A 7 -32.21 27.77 19.76
N GLU A 8 -31.11 27.98 19.04
CA GLU A 8 -30.22 29.12 18.80
C GLU A 8 -29.33 28.68 17.61
N GLU A 9 -29.21 29.48 16.55
CA GLU A 9 -27.97 30.21 16.24
C GLU A 9 -26.80 29.89 17.19
N ASP A 10 -25.93 28.94 16.82
CA ASP A 10 -24.49 29.19 16.69
C ASP A 10 -23.82 27.95 16.09
N HIS A 11 -22.57 28.09 15.67
CA HIS A 11 -21.70 27.04 15.13
C HIS A 11 -21.64 26.90 13.61
N VAL A 12 -20.82 27.84 13.11
CA VAL A 12 -19.71 27.63 12.16
C VAL A 12 -19.94 28.27 10.80
N THR A 13 -19.89 29.60 10.77
CA THR A 13 -19.12 30.30 9.74
C THR A 13 -17.67 29.82 9.78
N GLN A 14 -17.35 28.79 9.01
CA GLN A 14 -16.02 28.64 8.45
C GLN A 14 -16.14 28.79 6.93
N PRO A 15 -15.28 29.62 6.31
CA PRO A 15 -15.27 29.75 4.86
C PRO A 15 -14.81 28.40 4.32
N VAL A 16 -15.71 27.70 3.62
CA VAL A 16 -15.33 26.54 2.82
C VAL A 16 -14.41 27.04 1.71
N VAL A 17 -13.10 26.97 1.96
CA VAL A 17 -12.10 27.08 0.90
C VAL A 17 -12.44 25.97 -0.09
N GLN A 18 -12.72 26.36 -1.33
CA GLN A 18 -13.00 25.46 -2.46
C GLN A 18 -11.72 24.68 -2.83
N GLY A 19 -11.23 23.84 -1.91
CA GLY A 19 -9.94 23.17 -2.03
C GLY A 19 -9.65 22.05 -1.02
N GLU A 20 -10.53 21.75 -0.05
CA GLU A 20 -10.22 20.75 1.00
C GLU A 20 -10.93 19.40 0.89
N LEU A 21 -11.85 19.19 -0.07
CA LEU A 21 -12.47 17.87 -0.26
C LEU A 21 -11.77 16.98 -1.30
N SER A 22 -10.80 17.51 -2.04
CA SER A 22 -9.97 16.71 -2.96
C SER A 22 -8.85 15.94 -2.24
N TYR A 23 -8.62 16.20 -0.95
CA TYR A 23 -7.56 15.60 -0.16
C TYR A 23 -7.98 14.37 0.67
N LEU A 24 -9.27 13.99 0.65
CA LEU A 24 -9.77 12.88 1.48
C LEU A 24 -9.78 11.52 0.76
N PHE A 25 -9.70 11.51 -0.57
CA PHE A 25 -9.51 10.32 -1.37
C PHE A 25 -8.71 10.75 -2.60
N ASP A 26 -7.42 10.42 -2.63
CA ASP A 26 -6.68 10.36 -3.88
C ASP A 26 -6.86 8.94 -4.43
N PRO A 27 -7.81 8.71 -5.35
CA PRO A 27 -8.00 7.38 -5.95
C PRO A 27 -6.92 7.05 -6.99
N ALA A 28 -5.92 7.91 -7.22
CA ALA A 28 -4.84 7.65 -8.17
C ALA A 28 -3.70 6.81 -7.56
N ASP A 29 -3.63 6.69 -6.23
CA ASP A 29 -2.60 5.90 -5.55
C ASP A 29 -2.98 4.43 -5.31
N GLU A 30 -4.21 4.00 -5.61
CA GLU A 30 -4.66 2.71 -5.08
C GLU A 30 -3.85 1.53 -5.62
N GLN A 31 -3.60 1.33 -6.93
CA GLN A 31 -2.87 0.14 -7.41
C GLN A 31 -2.10 0.29 -8.74
N ASP A 32 -1.89 1.49 -9.29
CA ASP A 32 -1.24 1.71 -10.61
C ASP A 32 0.16 1.09 -10.71
N TRP A 33 0.86 0.98 -9.59
CA TRP A 33 2.18 0.37 -9.54
C TRP A 33 2.12 -1.15 -9.76
N GLN A 34 1.04 -1.83 -9.40
CA GLN A 34 0.90 -3.27 -9.58
C GLN A 34 0.81 -3.65 -11.06
N GLU A 35 0.12 -2.84 -11.86
CA GLU A 35 0.01 -3.05 -13.32
C GLU A 35 1.35 -2.86 -14.03
N ARG A 36 2.20 -1.97 -13.50
CA ARG A 36 3.57 -1.73 -14.00
C ARG A 36 4.60 -2.73 -13.47
N ALA A 37 4.21 -3.64 -12.57
CA ALA A 37 5.13 -4.57 -11.96
C ALA A 37 5.61 -5.64 -12.97
N LEU A 38 6.93 -5.77 -13.14
CA LEU A 38 7.51 -6.80 -14.00
C LEU A 38 7.15 -8.22 -13.55
N CYS A 39 6.86 -8.43 -12.26
CA CYS A 39 6.49 -9.75 -11.75
C CYS A 39 5.21 -10.29 -12.41
N ALA A 40 4.26 -9.43 -12.76
CA ALA A 40 3.02 -9.81 -13.45
C ALA A 40 3.27 -10.30 -14.90
N GLN A 41 4.42 -9.93 -15.48
CA GLN A 41 4.83 -10.34 -16.83
C GLN A 41 5.73 -11.58 -16.83
N THR A 42 5.99 -12.16 -15.65
CA THR A 42 6.85 -13.33 -15.47
C THR A 42 6.08 -14.44 -14.75
N ASP A 43 6.74 -15.58 -14.53
CA ASP A 43 6.13 -16.72 -13.87
C ASP A 43 5.77 -16.40 -12.39
N PRO A 44 4.49 -16.38 -12.01
CA PRO A 44 4.07 -16.11 -10.63
C PRO A 44 4.50 -17.20 -9.64
N GLU A 45 4.72 -18.44 -10.09
CA GLU A 45 5.15 -19.54 -9.21
C GLU A 45 6.57 -19.29 -8.66
N ALA A 46 7.40 -18.55 -9.40
CA ALA A 46 8.73 -18.16 -8.94
C ALA A 46 8.67 -17.18 -7.74
N PHE A 47 7.60 -16.39 -7.62
CA PHE A 47 7.41 -15.42 -6.55
C PHE A 47 6.76 -16.04 -5.31
N PHE A 48 6.03 -17.14 -5.48
CA PHE A 48 5.39 -17.91 -4.42
C PHE A 48 5.91 -19.36 -4.37
N PRO A 49 7.20 -19.58 -4.08
CA PRO A 49 7.75 -20.92 -4.05
C PRO A 49 7.13 -21.76 -2.93
N GLU A 50 6.85 -23.03 -3.22
CA GLU A 50 6.50 -24.02 -2.21
C GLU A 50 7.62 -24.12 -1.13
N LYS A 51 7.29 -24.68 0.05
CA LYS A 51 8.21 -24.72 1.22
C LYS A 51 9.61 -25.25 0.83
N GLY A 52 10.56 -24.33 0.64
CA GLY A 52 11.95 -24.64 0.30
C GLY A 52 12.38 -24.37 -1.14
N GLY A 53 11.50 -23.84 -1.99
CA GLY A 53 11.82 -23.48 -3.38
C GLY A 53 12.81 -22.31 -3.50
N SER A 54 13.41 -22.19 -4.69
CA SER A 54 14.44 -21.19 -4.97
C SER A 54 13.82 -19.79 -5.11
N THR A 55 14.26 -18.85 -4.29
CA THR A 55 13.86 -17.43 -4.36
C THR A 55 14.81 -16.58 -5.22
N ARG A 56 15.86 -17.18 -5.78
CA ARG A 56 16.92 -16.46 -6.51
C ARG A 56 16.42 -15.84 -7.82
N GLU A 57 15.55 -16.56 -8.52
CA GLU A 57 14.94 -16.13 -9.79
C GLU A 57 14.10 -14.87 -9.59
N ALA A 58 13.10 -14.95 -8.72
CA ALA A 58 12.21 -13.84 -8.39
C ALA A 58 12.95 -12.60 -7.89
N LYS A 59 13.99 -12.78 -7.06
CA LYS A 59 14.83 -11.66 -6.62
C LYS A 59 15.52 -10.96 -7.79
N ARG A 60 16.03 -11.71 -8.77
CA ARG A 60 16.66 -11.13 -9.96
C ARG A 60 15.68 -10.32 -10.78
N ILE A 61 14.46 -10.81 -10.96
CA ILE A 61 13.39 -10.11 -11.66
C ILE A 61 13.00 -8.83 -10.91
N CYS A 62 12.78 -8.92 -9.59
CA CYS A 62 12.49 -7.76 -8.75
C CYS A 62 13.55 -6.66 -8.81
N LEU A 63 14.83 -7.01 -8.99
CA LEU A 63 15.91 -6.01 -9.06
C LEU A 63 15.82 -5.12 -10.30
N GLY A 64 15.24 -5.62 -11.40
CA GLY A 64 14.99 -4.87 -12.63
C GLY A 64 13.63 -4.16 -12.67
N CYS A 65 12.80 -4.33 -11.64
CA CYS A 65 11.45 -3.76 -11.59
C CYS A 65 11.52 -2.27 -11.19
N GLU A 66 10.81 -1.41 -11.92
CA GLU A 66 10.77 0.03 -11.64
C GLU A 66 9.98 0.34 -10.35
N VAL A 67 8.87 -0.37 -10.11
CA VAL A 67 7.98 -0.18 -8.96
C VAL A 67 8.43 -0.92 -7.69
N ARG A 68 9.72 -1.22 -7.58
CA ARG A 68 10.25 -2.05 -6.48
C ARG A 68 10.05 -1.38 -5.12
N SER A 69 10.17 -0.06 -5.07
CA SER A 69 10.06 0.72 -3.84
C SER A 69 8.63 0.73 -3.32
N GLU A 70 7.68 1.04 -4.20
CA GLU A 70 6.24 1.04 -3.94
C GLU A 70 5.76 -0.35 -3.52
N CYS A 71 6.19 -1.39 -4.23
CA CYS A 71 5.89 -2.78 -3.90
C CYS A 71 6.40 -3.19 -2.50
N LEU A 72 7.61 -2.73 -2.13
CA LEU A 72 8.16 -3.01 -0.81
C LEU A 72 7.37 -2.29 0.29
N GLU A 73 7.06 -1.02 0.07
CA GLU A 73 6.32 -0.19 1.01
C GLU A 73 4.93 -0.77 1.27
N TYR A 74 4.21 -1.15 0.21
CA TYR A 74 2.94 -1.86 0.30
C TYR A 74 3.08 -3.15 1.14
N ALA A 75 4.09 -3.98 0.86
CA ALA A 75 4.29 -5.22 1.60
C ALA A 75 4.62 -5.01 3.09
N LEU A 76 5.25 -3.88 3.45
CA LEU A 76 5.53 -3.52 4.84
C LEU A 76 4.29 -2.97 5.55
N GLN A 77 3.47 -2.17 4.86
CA GLN A 77 2.24 -1.60 5.40
C GLN A 77 1.16 -2.67 5.59
N HIS A 78 0.98 -3.57 4.62
CA HIS A 78 -0.02 -4.64 4.64
C HIS A 78 0.47 -5.93 5.36
N ASP A 79 1.71 -5.94 5.86
CA ASP A 79 2.35 -7.08 6.53
C ASP A 79 2.29 -8.38 5.70
N GLU A 80 2.56 -8.29 4.39
CA GLU A 80 2.49 -9.43 3.49
C GLU A 80 3.44 -10.54 3.91
N ARG A 81 2.89 -11.73 4.21
CA ARG A 81 3.62 -12.82 4.88
C ARG A 81 4.14 -13.90 3.93
N PHE A 82 3.73 -13.86 2.67
CA PHE A 82 4.13 -14.85 1.68
C PHE A 82 4.80 -14.19 0.48
N GLY A 83 5.60 -14.96 -0.23
CA GLY A 83 6.24 -14.55 -1.48
C GLY A 83 7.35 -13.48 -1.39
N ILE A 84 7.83 -13.09 -2.56
CA ILE A 84 8.87 -12.08 -2.77
C ILE A 84 8.22 -10.73 -3.10
N TRP A 85 8.52 -9.71 -2.31
CA TRP A 85 8.01 -8.35 -2.48
C TRP A 85 9.17 -7.37 -2.46
N GLY A 86 9.23 -6.45 -3.43
CA GLY A 86 10.31 -5.47 -3.53
C GLY A 86 11.72 -6.06 -3.57
N GLY A 87 11.88 -7.32 -4.02
CA GLY A 87 13.16 -8.04 -4.02
C GLY A 87 13.57 -8.66 -2.67
N LEU A 88 12.69 -8.60 -1.66
CA LEU A 88 12.90 -9.21 -0.35
C LEU A 88 11.97 -10.39 -0.14
N SER A 89 12.50 -11.49 0.38
CA SER A 89 11.69 -12.61 0.88
C SER A 89 11.03 -12.27 2.22
N GLU A 90 10.00 -13.02 2.59
CA GLU A 90 9.36 -12.92 3.91
C GLU A 90 10.40 -12.88 5.05
N ARG A 91 11.35 -13.83 5.05
CA ARG A 91 12.39 -13.90 6.09
C ARG A 91 13.26 -12.64 6.14
N GLU A 92 13.49 -12.00 5.01
CA GLU A 92 14.25 -10.74 4.93
C GLU A 92 13.40 -9.54 5.35
N ARG A 93 12.14 -9.45 4.92
CA ARG A 93 11.20 -8.41 5.36
C ARG A 93 11.02 -8.42 6.88
N ARG A 94 10.86 -9.61 7.49
CA ARG A 94 10.80 -9.76 8.95
C ARG A 94 12.07 -9.27 9.65
N LYS A 95 13.25 -9.47 9.05
CA LYS A 95 14.52 -8.95 9.59
C LYS A 95 14.61 -7.43 9.43
N LEU A 96 14.13 -6.89 8.31
CA LEU A 96 14.11 -5.46 8.03
C LEU A 96 13.21 -4.71 9.02
N LYS A 97 11.97 -5.19 9.21
CA LYS A 97 11.01 -4.64 10.18
C LYS A 97 11.54 -4.64 11.61
N LYS A 98 12.31 -5.68 12.01
CA LYS A 98 12.97 -5.75 13.31
C LYS A 98 14.14 -4.78 13.50
N ARG A 99 14.76 -4.28 12.42
CA ARG A 99 15.88 -3.33 12.48
C ARG A 99 15.42 -1.87 12.44
N ALA A 100 14.21 -1.63 11.97
CA ALA A 100 13.59 -0.31 11.92
C ALA A 100 12.91 0.08 13.25
N VAL A 101 12.87 -0.84 14.22
CA VAL A 101 12.38 -0.64 15.61
C VAL A 101 13.54 -0.45 16.56
#